data_AF-G0LMP3-F1
#
_entry.id   AF-G0LMP3-F1
#
_cell.length_a   1.000
_cell.length_b   1.000
_cell.length_c   1.000
_cell.angle_alpha   90.00
_cell.angle_beta   90.00
_cell.angle_gamma   90.00
#
_symmetry.space_group_name_H-M   'P 1'
#
loop_
_entity.id
_entity.type
_entity.pdbx_description
1 polymer ?
#
loop_
_entity_poly.entity_id
_entity_poly.type
_entity_poly.pdbx_seq_one_letter_code
_entity_poly.pdbx_strand_id
1 'polypeptide(L)'
;MDNSPLSQYLPAVHETTGDQQTSWLPQPDDRFAVTLCGVSVDAETRCAHWTGPSDVIALRFGCCEVFSPCYRCHLAVVAHAQTTQLLSSVRSPNDRNDLCHTENGECQPPHEEKIRSQVDPWPAERLDDPAVLCGVCRTTLSARTYLDTGVMCPICGAAFNPGCRQHHALYFETDVECSQS
;
A
#
# COMPACT_ATOMS: atom_id res chain seq x y z
N MET A 1 5.94 -37.10 44.06
CA MET A 1 5.66 -35.68 44.30
C MET A 1 6.83 -34.96 43.66
N ASP A 2 6.73 -34.26 42.55
CA ASP A 2 5.61 -33.66 41.85
C ASP A 2 5.99 -33.54 40.36
N ASN A 3 5.00 -33.18 39.55
CA ASN A 3 4.80 -33.38 38.13
C ASN A 3 5.50 -32.38 37.19
N SER A 4 5.59 -32.84 35.93
CA SER A 4 5.25 -32.08 34.72
C SER A 4 6.32 -31.26 33.97
N PRO A 5 6.15 -31.12 32.63
CA PRO A 5 7.23 -31.25 31.67
C PRO A 5 7.70 -29.91 31.12
N LEU A 6 8.98 -29.85 30.77
CA LEU A 6 9.54 -28.81 29.90
C LEU A 6 9.09 -29.07 28.45
N SER A 7 7.84 -28.71 28.16
CA SER A 7 7.28 -28.74 26.80
C SER A 7 6.35 -27.54 26.61
N GLN A 8 6.90 -26.33 26.43
CA GLN A 8 6.08 -25.15 26.09
C GLN A 8 6.74 -24.13 25.15
N TYR A 9 7.99 -24.33 24.70
CA TYR A 9 8.63 -23.38 23.77
C TYR A 9 9.35 -24.13 22.65
N LEU A 10 8.56 -24.75 21.78
CA LEU A 10 8.96 -24.98 20.40
C LEU A 10 8.11 -24.03 19.55
N PRO A 11 8.68 -23.01 18.89
CA PRO A 11 7.92 -22.32 17.87
C PRO A 11 7.57 -23.36 16.80
N ALA A 12 6.31 -23.39 16.41
CA ALA A 12 5.84 -24.26 15.34
C ALA A 12 6.76 -24.07 14.13
N VAL A 13 7.24 -25.19 13.60
CA VAL A 13 7.91 -25.24 12.30
C VAL A 13 6.91 -24.73 11.26
N HIS A 14 7.04 -23.46 10.85
CA HIS A 14 6.31 -22.93 9.70
C HIS A 14 6.99 -23.45 8.43
N GLU A 15 6.76 -24.71 8.08
CA GLU A 15 7.08 -25.25 6.75
C GLU A 15 6.05 -24.72 5.74
N THR A 16 6.24 -23.50 5.24
CA THR A 16 5.38 -22.85 4.23
C THR A 16 6.03 -22.87 2.85
N THR A 17 6.38 -24.06 2.34
CA THR A 17 7.02 -24.17 1.01
C THR A 17 6.01 -24.47 -0.11
N GLY A 18 4.75 -24.79 0.21
CA GLY A 18 3.72 -25.19 -0.77
C GLY A 18 2.75 -24.09 -1.25
N ASP A 19 2.53 -23.04 -0.46
CA ASP A 19 1.42 -22.10 -0.66
C ASP A 19 1.85 -20.69 -1.09
N GLN A 20 3.05 -20.52 -1.64
CA GLN A 20 3.51 -19.21 -2.12
C GLN A 20 3.17 -19.01 -3.59
N GLN A 21 2.54 -17.89 -3.92
CA GLN A 21 2.16 -17.54 -5.30
C GLN A 21 2.63 -16.13 -5.67
N THR A 22 3.20 -15.99 -6.86
CA THR A 22 3.46 -14.68 -7.46
C THR A 22 2.31 -14.32 -8.39
N SER A 23 1.77 -13.11 -8.24
CA SER A 23 0.62 -12.61 -9.00
C SER A 23 0.87 -11.18 -9.47
N TRP A 24 0.23 -10.81 -10.58
CA TRP A 24 0.47 -9.58 -11.35
C TRP A 24 -0.85 -9.02 -11.82
N LEU A 25 -0.96 -7.75 -12.20
CA LEU A 25 -2.10 -7.35 -13.02
C LEU A 25 -1.89 -7.79 -14.48
N PRO A 26 -2.92 -8.30 -15.19
CA PRO A 26 -4.35 -8.37 -14.81
C PRO A 26 -4.79 -9.68 -14.13
N GLN A 27 -3.88 -10.50 -13.62
CA GLN A 27 -4.14 -11.80 -12.98
C GLN A 27 -3.79 -11.77 -11.47
N PRO A 28 -4.62 -11.12 -10.63
CA PRO A 28 -4.38 -11.06 -9.20
C PRO A 28 -4.52 -12.44 -8.54
N ASP A 29 -4.09 -12.53 -7.28
CA ASP A 29 -4.22 -13.74 -6.47
C ASP A 29 -5.68 -13.96 -6.06
N ASP A 30 -6.30 -15.02 -6.59
CA ASP A 30 -7.71 -15.35 -6.40
C ASP A 30 -8.02 -15.95 -5.02
N ARG A 31 -6.99 -16.24 -4.20
CA ARG A 31 -7.15 -16.69 -2.82
C ARG A 31 -7.58 -15.57 -1.88
N PHE A 32 -7.59 -14.32 -2.36
CA PHE A 32 -7.98 -13.14 -1.60
C PHE A 32 -9.20 -12.47 -2.25
N ALA A 33 -10.13 -12.00 -1.42
CA ALA A 33 -11.33 -11.30 -1.90
C ALA A 33 -11.04 -9.87 -2.42
N VAL A 34 -9.82 -9.37 -2.22
CA VAL A 34 -9.34 -8.08 -2.74
C VAL A 34 -8.40 -8.32 -3.91
N THR A 35 -8.22 -7.33 -4.77
CA THR A 35 -7.18 -7.35 -5.81
C THR A 35 -5.80 -7.30 -5.17
N LEU A 36 -5.21 -8.48 -4.91
CA LEU A 36 -3.90 -8.62 -4.29
C LEU A 36 -2.88 -9.12 -5.33
N CYS A 37 -1.77 -8.38 -5.46
CA CYS A 37 -0.63 -8.79 -6.26
C CYS A 37 0.66 -8.73 -5.43
N GLY A 38 1.56 -9.68 -5.63
CA GLY A 38 2.88 -9.67 -5.00
C GLY A 38 3.77 -10.83 -5.43
N VAL A 39 4.98 -10.89 -4.84
CA VAL A 39 6.00 -11.89 -5.17
C VAL A 39 6.05 -12.96 -4.08
N SER A 40 5.83 -14.21 -4.45
CA SER A 40 5.78 -15.39 -3.57
C SER A 40 4.96 -15.15 -2.30
N VAL A 41 3.73 -14.67 -2.49
CA VAL A 41 2.82 -14.34 -1.39
C VAL A 41 2.23 -15.62 -0.81
N ASP A 42 2.33 -15.82 0.50
CA ASP A 42 1.70 -16.94 1.21
C ASP A 42 0.23 -16.66 1.56
N ALA A 43 -0.45 -17.64 2.15
CA ALA A 43 -1.84 -17.51 2.58
C ALA A 43 -2.07 -16.46 3.69
N GLU A 44 -1.02 -16.00 4.37
CA GLU A 44 -1.11 -14.96 5.40
C GLU A 44 -0.47 -13.64 4.93
N THR A 45 -0.35 -13.44 3.61
CA THR A 45 0.21 -12.25 2.94
C THR A 45 1.71 -12.00 3.15
N ARG A 46 2.46 -12.91 3.76
CA ARG A 46 3.93 -12.80 3.77
C ARG A 46 4.44 -12.92 2.36
N CYS A 47 5.55 -12.26 2.03
CA CYS A 47 6.08 -12.24 0.67
C CYS A 47 7.56 -12.60 0.63
N ALA A 48 8.13 -12.74 -0.56
CA ALA A 48 9.57 -12.98 -0.75
C ALA A 48 10.48 -11.95 -0.06
N HIS A 49 9.97 -10.74 0.22
CA HIS A 49 10.76 -9.67 0.85
C HIS A 49 10.70 -9.70 2.38
N TRP A 50 9.55 -10.10 2.94
CA TRP A 50 9.27 -10.03 4.38
C TRP A 50 8.47 -11.28 4.78
N THR A 51 9.12 -12.17 5.52
CA THR A 51 8.63 -13.51 5.89
C THR A 51 8.53 -13.71 7.40
N GLY A 52 8.73 -12.65 8.18
CA GLY A 52 8.59 -12.68 9.63
C GLY A 52 7.18 -13.09 10.05
N PRO A 53 7.02 -13.64 11.26
CA PRO A 53 5.73 -14.15 11.72
C PRO A 53 4.64 -13.07 11.80
N SER A 54 5.03 -11.80 11.89
CA SER A 54 4.13 -10.63 11.95
C SER A 54 4.04 -9.84 10.63
N ASP A 55 4.67 -10.30 9.55
CA ASP A 55 4.59 -9.69 8.21
C ASP A 55 3.30 -10.12 7.49
N VAL A 56 2.18 -10.04 8.21
CA VAL A 56 0.90 -10.63 7.84
C VAL A 56 -0.12 -9.57 7.41
N ILE A 57 0.35 -8.52 6.74
CA ILE A 57 -0.52 -7.48 6.18
C ILE A 57 -0.26 -7.29 4.69
N ALA A 58 -1.28 -6.82 3.98
CA ALA A 58 -1.14 -6.20 2.67
C ALA A 58 -1.75 -4.80 2.67
N LEU A 59 -1.11 -3.89 1.94
CA LEU A 59 -1.41 -2.46 1.94
C LEU A 59 -1.94 -2.06 0.56
N ARG A 60 -2.98 -1.23 0.54
CA ARG A 60 -3.60 -0.70 -0.66
C ARG A 60 -2.90 0.58 -1.11
N PHE A 61 -2.47 0.65 -2.36
CA PHE A 61 -1.75 1.81 -2.89
C PHE A 61 -2.68 2.80 -3.60
N GLY A 62 -2.50 4.10 -3.35
CA GLY A 62 -3.36 5.16 -3.90
C GLY A 62 -3.25 5.34 -5.42
N CYS A 63 -2.15 4.89 -6.03
CA CYS A 63 -1.95 5.03 -7.47
C CYS A 63 -2.86 4.11 -8.29
N CYS A 64 -3.29 2.97 -7.75
CA CYS A 64 -4.03 1.94 -8.51
C CYS A 64 -5.03 1.10 -7.71
N GLU A 65 -5.21 1.35 -6.42
CA GLU A 65 -6.12 0.62 -5.53
C GLU A 65 -5.78 -0.88 -5.32
N VAL A 66 -4.65 -1.35 -5.83
CA VAL A 66 -4.16 -2.73 -5.66
C VAL A 66 -3.56 -2.92 -4.26
N PHE A 67 -3.84 -4.07 -3.66
CA PHE A 67 -3.17 -4.51 -2.44
C PHE A 67 -1.85 -5.21 -2.77
N SER A 68 -0.78 -4.84 -2.07
CA SER A 68 0.47 -5.59 -2.08
C SER A 68 1.03 -5.72 -0.65
N PRO A 69 1.69 -6.85 -0.30
CA PRO A 69 2.30 -7.03 1.02
C PRO A 69 3.29 -5.93 1.43
N CYS A 70 3.99 -5.36 0.46
CA CYS A 70 4.90 -4.23 0.68
C CYS A 70 5.11 -3.43 -0.62
N TYR A 71 5.72 -2.24 -0.51
CA TYR A 71 6.02 -1.40 -1.67
C TYR A 71 6.90 -2.08 -2.72
N ARG A 72 7.80 -2.99 -2.31
CA ARG A 72 8.66 -3.74 -3.24
C ARG A 72 7.87 -4.74 -4.07
N CYS A 73 6.88 -5.40 -3.47
CA CYS A 73 5.94 -6.23 -4.23
C CYS A 73 5.19 -5.38 -5.24
N HIS A 74 4.66 -4.23 -4.83
CA HIS A 74 3.95 -3.32 -5.73
C HIS A 74 4.81 -2.90 -6.93
N LEU A 75 6.02 -2.40 -6.69
CA LEU A 75 6.97 -2.02 -7.75
C LEU A 75 7.32 -3.18 -8.68
N ALA A 76 7.41 -4.40 -8.14
CA ALA A 76 7.72 -5.56 -8.94
C ALA A 76 6.55 -5.92 -9.86
N VAL A 77 5.31 -5.95 -9.35
CA VAL A 77 4.20 -6.64 -10.01
C VAL A 77 3.12 -5.75 -10.60
N VAL A 78 3.13 -4.47 -10.28
CA VAL A 78 2.16 -3.49 -10.77
C VAL A 78 2.87 -2.52 -11.71
N ALA A 79 2.61 -2.69 -13.00
CA ALA A 79 3.08 -1.76 -14.01
C ALA A 79 2.13 -0.56 -14.10
N HIS A 80 2.59 0.61 -13.69
CA HIS A 80 1.96 1.88 -14.04
C HIS A 80 2.49 2.27 -15.41
N ALA A 81 1.60 2.47 -16.39
CA ALA A 81 2.00 3.12 -17.62
C ALA A 81 2.51 4.51 -17.25
N GLN A 82 3.82 4.69 -17.18
CA GLN A 82 4.40 6.01 -17.06
C GLN A 82 3.90 6.78 -18.28
N THR A 83 3.18 7.88 -18.09
CA THR A 83 3.19 8.94 -19.10
C THR A 83 4.62 9.46 -19.11
N THR A 84 5.49 8.74 -19.84
CA THR A 84 6.70 9.29 -20.39
C THR A 84 6.21 10.51 -21.15
N GLN A 85 6.37 11.71 -20.57
CA GLN A 85 6.37 12.92 -21.36
C GLN A 85 7.33 12.64 -22.51
N LEU A 86 6.75 12.47 -23.69
CA LEU A 86 7.47 12.52 -24.94
C LEU A 86 8.31 13.78 -24.87
N LEU A 87 9.62 13.60 -24.78
CA LEU A 87 10.62 14.60 -25.12
C LEU A 87 10.33 15.07 -26.54
N SER A 88 9.50 16.11 -26.71
CA SER A 88 9.49 16.99 -27.89
C SER A 88 8.30 17.95 -27.88
N SER A 89 8.39 19.06 -27.14
CA SER A 89 7.90 20.38 -27.57
C SER A 89 8.34 21.46 -26.58
N VAL A 90 9.65 21.59 -26.35
CA VAL A 90 10.20 22.93 -26.10
C VAL A 90 10.01 23.67 -27.43
N ARG A 91 8.89 24.38 -27.55
CA ARG A 91 8.75 25.37 -28.63
C ARG A 91 9.73 26.51 -28.34
N SER A 92 10.30 26.99 -29.43
CA SER A 92 11.31 28.04 -29.55
C SER A 92 11.16 29.20 -28.55
N PRO A 93 12.24 29.88 -28.10
CA PRO A 93 12.18 31.01 -27.17
C PRO A 93 11.45 32.28 -27.67
N ASN A 94 10.69 32.22 -28.77
CA ASN A 94 10.27 33.41 -29.51
C ASN A 94 8.79 33.49 -29.93
N ASP A 95 7.87 32.77 -29.29
CA ASP A 95 6.42 32.92 -29.51
C ASP A 95 5.78 33.77 -28.40
N ARG A 96 5.71 35.08 -28.61
CA ARG A 96 4.76 35.96 -27.91
C ARG A 96 3.40 35.83 -28.61
N ASN A 97 2.44 35.11 -28.02
CA ASN A 97 1.04 35.48 -28.17
C ASN A 97 0.17 34.91 -27.03
N ASP A 98 -0.33 35.81 -26.20
CA ASP A 98 -1.42 35.64 -25.25
C ASP A 98 -2.71 35.22 -25.97
N LEU A 99 -3.47 34.27 -25.43
CA LEU A 99 -4.94 34.25 -25.53
C LEU A 99 -5.55 33.52 -24.32
N CYS A 100 -5.86 34.31 -23.29
CA CYS A 100 -6.84 33.99 -22.27
C CYS A 100 -8.26 34.10 -22.88
N HIS A 101 -9.02 33.01 -22.87
CA HIS A 101 -10.47 33.06 -23.07
C HIS A 101 -11.12 32.97 -21.69
N THR A 102 -11.52 34.12 -21.14
CA THR A 102 -12.35 34.20 -19.95
C THR A 102 -13.81 34.18 -20.36
N GLU A 103 -14.56 33.12 -20.07
CA GLU A 103 -16.03 33.16 -20.24
C GLU A 103 -16.78 33.62 -18.98
N ASN A 104 -16.12 33.86 -17.84
CA ASN A 104 -16.73 34.50 -16.65
C ASN A 104 -15.76 35.29 -15.74
N GLY A 105 -14.58 35.68 -16.22
CA GLY A 105 -13.68 36.58 -15.47
C GLY A 105 -12.98 35.99 -14.24
N GLU A 106 -13.04 34.67 -14.03
CA GLU A 106 -12.24 33.98 -13.01
C GLU A 106 -11.11 33.21 -13.72
N CYS A 107 -9.86 33.57 -13.40
CA CYS A 107 -8.69 32.77 -13.76
C CYS A 107 -8.70 31.52 -12.88
N GLN A 108 -9.33 30.44 -13.34
CA GLN A 108 -9.14 29.14 -12.73
C GLN A 108 -7.65 28.78 -12.87
N PRO A 109 -6.89 28.58 -11.78
CA PRO A 109 -5.54 28.05 -11.90
C PRO A 109 -5.61 26.70 -12.63
N PRO A 110 -4.58 26.31 -13.41
CA PRO A 110 -4.55 24.97 -13.97
C PRO A 110 -4.76 23.99 -12.81
N HIS A 111 -5.77 23.12 -12.91
CA HIS A 111 -5.90 22.01 -11.98
C HIS A 111 -4.57 21.25 -12.05
N GLU A 112 -3.78 21.32 -10.99
CA GLU A 112 -2.50 20.63 -10.89
C GLU A 112 -2.80 19.13 -10.96
N GLU A 113 -2.74 18.57 -12.17
CA GLU A 113 -2.92 17.14 -12.40
C GLU A 113 -1.77 16.43 -11.69
N LYS A 114 -2.04 15.93 -10.47
CA LYS A 114 -1.06 15.23 -9.63
C LYS A 114 -0.45 14.09 -10.46
N ILE A 115 0.80 14.26 -10.86
CA ILE A 115 1.55 13.22 -11.57
C ILE A 115 1.66 12.05 -10.60
N ARG A 116 0.95 10.96 -10.89
CA ARG A 116 0.99 9.72 -10.10
C ARG A 116 2.41 9.15 -10.15
N SER A 117 3.00 8.94 -8.99
CA SER A 117 4.30 8.27 -8.89
C SER A 117 4.10 6.76 -9.04
N GLN A 118 5.20 6.00 -9.17
CA GLN A 118 5.13 4.54 -9.22
C GLN A 118 4.67 3.92 -7.90
N VAL A 119 4.60 4.68 -6.80
CA VAL A 119 4.11 4.25 -5.49
C VAL A 119 3.47 5.45 -4.81
N ASP A 120 2.17 5.65 -5.02
CA ASP A 120 1.45 6.70 -4.28
C ASP A 120 0.91 6.15 -2.95
N PRO A 121 1.13 6.86 -1.83
CA PRO A 121 0.52 6.52 -0.55
C PRO A 121 -1.01 6.60 -0.63
N TRP A 122 -1.67 5.89 0.30
CA TRP A 122 -3.12 5.94 0.45
C TRP A 122 -3.55 7.35 0.89
N PRO A 123 -4.50 7.99 0.18
CA PRO A 123 -4.77 9.41 0.36
C PRO A 123 -5.42 9.74 1.70
N ALA A 124 -5.09 10.91 2.25
CA ALA A 124 -5.52 11.35 3.57
C ALA A 124 -7.05 11.47 3.68
N GLU A 125 -7.70 11.90 2.59
CA GLU A 125 -9.15 12.06 2.51
C GLU A 125 -9.92 10.72 2.57
N ARG A 126 -9.21 9.60 2.42
CA ARG A 126 -9.78 8.24 2.41
C ARG A 126 -9.25 7.38 3.54
N LEU A 127 -8.75 7.96 4.63
CA LEU A 127 -8.22 7.17 5.75
C LEU A 127 -9.25 6.26 6.42
N ASP A 128 -10.55 6.53 6.26
CA ASP A 128 -11.64 5.67 6.75
C ASP A 128 -12.01 4.52 5.79
N ASP A 129 -11.53 4.56 4.54
CA ASP A 129 -11.77 3.50 3.58
C ASP A 129 -10.85 2.28 3.83
N PRO A 130 -11.26 1.06 3.38
CA PRO A 130 -10.43 -0.13 3.44
C PRO A 130 -9.08 0.06 2.73
N ALA A 131 -7.99 -0.05 3.50
CA ALA A 131 -6.62 0.19 3.05
C ALA A 131 -5.60 -0.86 3.52
N VAL A 132 -5.93 -1.62 4.57
CA VAL A 132 -5.02 -2.64 5.12
C VAL A 132 -5.75 -3.97 5.22
N LEU A 133 -5.23 -5.01 4.59
CA LEU A 133 -5.71 -6.38 4.72
C LEU A 133 -4.92 -7.09 5.81
N CYS A 134 -5.61 -7.73 6.75
CA CYS A 134 -5.00 -8.71 7.66
C CYS A 134 -4.91 -10.07 6.95
N GLY A 135 -3.71 -10.61 6.78
CA GLY A 135 -3.49 -11.91 6.13
C GLY A 135 -4.02 -13.10 6.93
N VAL A 136 -4.12 -12.98 8.26
CA VAL A 136 -4.59 -14.05 9.15
C VAL A 136 -6.11 -14.22 9.10
N CYS A 137 -6.88 -13.15 9.37
CA CYS A 137 -8.34 -13.22 9.39
C CYS A 137 -9.02 -12.73 8.12
N ARG A 138 -8.26 -12.21 7.15
CA ARG A 138 -8.73 -11.65 5.87
C ARG A 138 -9.64 -10.42 5.99
N THR A 139 -9.82 -9.86 7.18
CA THR A 139 -10.53 -8.59 7.35
C THR A 139 -9.71 -7.45 6.77
N THR A 140 -10.38 -6.55 6.05
CA THR A 140 -9.83 -5.25 5.68
C THR A 140 -10.15 -4.21 6.74
N LEU A 141 -9.12 -3.48 7.16
CA LEU A 141 -9.17 -2.37 8.10
C LEU A 141 -9.04 -1.06 7.32
N SER A 142 -9.62 0.00 7.89
CA SER A 142 -9.31 1.35 7.42
C SER A 142 -7.88 1.72 7.76
N ALA A 143 -7.29 2.64 6.99
CA ALA A 143 -5.96 3.17 7.29
C ALA A 143 -5.92 3.78 8.70
N ARG A 144 -6.95 4.54 9.09
CA ARG A 144 -7.08 5.11 10.45
C ARG A 144 -7.04 4.02 11.54
N THR A 145 -7.86 2.98 11.39
CA THR A 145 -7.89 1.86 12.36
C THR A 145 -6.51 1.20 12.49
N TYR A 146 -5.82 1.01 11.37
CA TYR A 146 -4.47 0.45 11.36
C TYR A 146 -3.46 1.40 12.02
N LEU A 147 -3.52 2.71 11.75
CA LEU A 147 -2.61 3.70 12.33
C LEU A 147 -2.82 3.84 13.86
N ASP A 148 -4.06 3.78 14.33
CA ASP A 148 -4.41 3.90 15.75
C ASP A 148 -3.97 2.67 16.56
N THR A 149 -4.17 1.47 16.03
CA THR A 149 -3.80 0.21 16.70
C THR A 149 -2.32 -0.12 16.47
N GLY A 150 -1.88 -0.13 15.22
CA GLY A 150 -0.52 -0.23 14.67
C GLY A 150 0.37 -1.38 15.13
N VAL A 151 -0.11 -2.29 15.98
CA VAL A 151 0.67 -3.46 16.46
C VAL A 151 -0.10 -4.78 16.40
N MET A 152 -1.42 -4.75 16.21
CA MET A 152 -2.23 -5.98 16.13
C MET A 152 -3.51 -5.74 15.35
N CYS A 153 -4.08 -6.83 14.82
CA CYS A 153 -5.41 -6.82 14.25
C CYS A 153 -6.47 -6.70 15.36
N PRO A 154 -7.37 -5.70 15.35
CA PRO A 154 -8.42 -5.57 16.36
C PRO A 154 -9.51 -6.65 16.25
N ILE A 155 -9.52 -7.43 15.17
CA ILE A 155 -10.53 -8.47 14.91
C ILE A 155 -10.08 -9.84 15.42
N CYS A 156 -8.86 -10.26 15.10
CA CYS A 156 -8.36 -11.59 15.46
C CYS A 156 -7.18 -11.58 16.45
N GLY A 157 -6.63 -10.41 16.79
CA GLY A 157 -5.48 -10.28 17.69
C GLY A 157 -4.12 -10.66 17.09
N ALA A 158 -4.05 -10.98 15.79
CA ALA A 158 -2.78 -11.27 15.13
C ALA A 158 -1.80 -10.09 15.27
N ALA A 159 -0.55 -10.38 15.62
CA ALA A 159 0.49 -9.37 15.74
C ALA A 159 0.88 -8.83 14.36
N PHE A 160 0.93 -7.51 14.22
CA PHE A 160 1.47 -6.84 13.05
C PHE A 160 2.91 -6.42 13.31
N ASN A 161 3.75 -6.44 12.27
CA ASN A 161 5.13 -6.03 12.38
C ASN A 161 5.22 -4.56 12.83
N PRO A 162 5.74 -4.26 14.04
CA PRO A 162 5.84 -2.89 14.54
C PRO A 162 6.83 -2.05 13.71
N GLY A 163 7.76 -2.70 13.00
CA GLY A 163 8.68 -2.05 12.07
C GLY A 163 7.98 -1.39 10.88
N CYS A 164 6.77 -1.81 10.52
CA CYS A 164 5.97 -1.16 9.46
C CYS A 164 5.69 0.31 9.78
N ARG A 165 5.63 0.69 11.05
CA ARG A 165 5.42 2.08 11.50
C ARG A 165 6.48 3.05 11.01
N GLN A 166 7.71 2.58 10.83
CA GLN A 166 8.82 3.40 10.31
C GLN A 166 8.62 3.78 8.84
N HIS A 167 7.71 3.12 8.14
CA HIS A 167 7.45 3.29 6.72
C HIS A 167 6.04 3.82 6.42
N HIS A 168 5.29 4.29 7.42
CA HIS A 168 3.92 4.78 7.22
C HIS A 168 3.82 5.84 6.13
N ALA A 169 4.79 6.75 6.02
CA ALA A 169 4.81 7.78 4.99
C ALA A 169 4.92 7.23 3.54
N LEU A 170 5.36 5.97 3.36
CA LEU A 170 5.36 5.30 2.06
C LEU A 170 3.97 4.74 1.69
N TYR A 171 3.09 4.59 2.68
CA TYR A 171 1.83 3.86 2.55
C TYR A 171 0.60 4.70 2.83
N PHE A 172 0.71 5.78 3.60
CA PHE A 172 -0.39 6.64 3.99
C PHE A 172 0.06 8.09 3.91
N GLU A 173 -0.79 8.93 3.32
CA GLU A 173 -0.70 10.38 3.51
C GLU A 173 -1.20 10.66 4.92
N THR A 174 -0.33 11.20 5.75
CA THR A 174 -0.70 11.76 7.05
C THR A 174 -0.82 13.24 6.86
N ASP A 175 -1.92 13.85 7.30
CA ASP A 175 -2.08 15.30 7.30
C ASP A 175 -0.84 15.93 7.96
N VAL A 176 0.04 16.50 7.14
CA VAL A 176 1.08 17.39 7.65
C VAL A 176 0.32 18.62 8.08
N GLU A 177 0.29 18.85 9.39
CA GLU A 177 -0.43 19.96 10.00
C GLU A 177 -0.23 21.26 9.19
N CYS A 178 -1.33 21.83 8.68
CA CYS A 178 -1.38 23.27 8.45
C CYS A 178 -1.57 23.95 9.82
N SER A 179 -0.56 23.81 10.68
CA SER A 179 -0.33 24.67 11.83
C SER A 179 0.35 25.93 11.30
N GLN A 180 -0.39 26.86 10.71
CA GLN A 180 0.09 28.24 10.58
C GLN A 180 -0.47 29.07 11.73
N SER A 181 0.49 29.50 12.55
CA SER A 181 0.40 30.40 13.70
C SER A 181 -0.04 31.82 13.32
#